data_AF-M3A2K3-F1
#
_entry.id   AF-M3A2K3-F1
#
_cell.length_a   1.000
_cell.length_b   1.000
_cell.length_c   1.000
_cell.angle_alpha   90.00
_cell.angle_beta   90.00
_cell.angle_gamma   90.00
#
_symmetry.space_group_name_H-M   'P 1'
#
loop_
_entity.id
_entity.type
_entity.pdbx_description
1 polymer ?
#
loop_
_entity_poly.entity_id
_entity_poly.type
_entity_poly.pdbx_seq_one_letter_code
_entity_poly.pdbx_strand_id
1 'polypeptide(L)'
;MTAPQTPSFPSLTTRTTVLIAGASQQVRLDVTSALTASAAVFATIGAVRMVFTDPAVVRGLVAVLRRPVADGVTTVLPEQFLLRPDRFTAGEHVVTVHWSTVPPSKITPGGAFDPQRRRHIHWVDVEAGPLVFRFFDRAGHRAFVAELARTVQVARSVLLPAGDKALALDGRR
;
A
#
# COMPACT_ATOMS: atom_id res chain seq x y z
N MET A 1 22.20 -28.17 3.90
CA MET A 1 21.24 -27.11 4.27
C MET A 1 20.89 -26.32 3.03
N THR A 2 19.71 -26.52 2.46
CA THR A 2 19.21 -25.79 1.29
C THR A 2 18.51 -24.52 1.75
N ALA A 3 18.90 -23.37 1.21
CA ALA A 3 18.25 -22.09 1.51
C ALA A 3 16.76 -22.13 1.12
N PRO A 4 15.84 -21.52 1.90
CA PRO A 4 14.45 -21.43 1.52
C PRO A 4 14.34 -20.63 0.23
N GLN A 5 13.93 -21.27 -0.87
CA GLN A 5 13.73 -20.55 -2.13
C GLN A 5 12.42 -19.78 -2.05
N THR A 6 12.51 -18.46 -2.03
CA THR A 6 11.37 -17.56 -2.16
C THR A 6 10.66 -17.85 -3.48
N PRO A 7 9.32 -18.00 -3.50
CA PRO A 7 8.58 -18.20 -4.74
C PRO A 7 8.90 -17.09 -5.75
N SER A 8 9.25 -17.52 -6.98
CA SER A 8 9.54 -16.66 -8.12
C SER A 8 8.24 -16.24 -8.79
N PHE A 9 8.00 -14.94 -8.88
CA PHE A 9 6.87 -14.35 -9.59
C PHE A 9 7.38 -13.65 -10.86
N PRO A 10 6.59 -13.62 -11.95
CA PRO A 10 7.03 -13.02 -13.22
C PRO A 10 7.48 -11.57 -13.02
N SER A 11 8.61 -11.22 -13.65
CA SER A 11 9.20 -9.88 -13.61
C SER A 11 8.36 -8.91 -14.45
N LEU A 12 7.49 -8.15 -13.78
CA LEU A 12 6.80 -7.01 -14.37
C LEU A 12 7.67 -5.76 -14.28
N THR A 13 7.75 -5.02 -15.39
CA THR A 13 8.34 -3.69 -15.56
C THR A 13 8.39 -2.86 -14.27
N THR A 14 9.62 -2.62 -13.77
CA THR A 14 10.08 -1.57 -12.83
C THR A 14 9.05 -0.98 -11.88
N ARG A 15 8.25 -1.81 -11.19
CA ARG A 15 7.34 -1.36 -10.12
C ARG A 15 7.67 -2.04 -8.81
N THR A 16 7.61 -1.28 -7.73
CA THR A 16 7.88 -1.81 -6.39
C THR A 16 6.67 -2.57 -5.92
N THR A 17 6.82 -3.87 -5.66
CA THR A 17 5.71 -4.73 -5.23
C THR A 17 5.68 -4.82 -3.71
N VAL A 18 4.53 -4.48 -3.12
CA VAL A 18 4.23 -4.64 -1.70
C VAL A 18 3.45 -5.94 -1.53
N LEU A 19 4.05 -6.92 -0.85
CA LEU A 19 3.43 -8.22 -0.59
C LEU A 19 2.56 -8.15 0.67
N ILE A 20 1.30 -8.53 0.55
CA ILE A 20 0.29 -8.37 1.61
C ILE A 20 -0.41 -9.71 1.88
N ALA A 21 -0.22 -10.23 3.08
CA ALA A 21 -0.86 -11.43 3.58
C ALA A 21 -1.04 -11.35 5.10
N GLY A 22 -2.05 -12.05 5.64
CA GLY A 22 -2.32 -12.20 7.07
C GLY A 22 -3.05 -11.01 7.71
N ALA A 23 -3.71 -11.25 8.84
CA ALA A 23 -4.56 -10.25 9.49
C ALA A 23 -3.81 -9.12 10.21
N SER A 24 -2.49 -9.23 10.38
CA SER A 24 -1.68 -8.23 11.07
C SER A 24 -0.83 -7.48 10.06
N GLN A 25 -1.26 -6.30 9.65
CA GLN A 25 -0.47 -5.38 8.83
C GLN A 25 0.20 -4.34 9.74
N GLN A 26 1.47 -4.03 9.49
CA GLN A 26 2.22 -3.03 10.24
C GLN A 26 2.53 -1.88 9.29
N VAL A 27 1.76 -0.80 9.41
CA VAL A 27 2.02 0.46 8.73
C VAL A 27 2.46 1.47 9.79
N ARG A 28 3.69 1.95 9.67
CA ARG A 28 4.21 3.01 10.54
C ARG A 28 3.80 4.36 9.96
N LEU A 29 3.22 5.21 10.80
CA LEU A 29 2.84 6.58 10.44
C LEU A 29 3.79 7.58 11.09
N ASP A 30 4.31 8.51 10.28
CA ASP A 30 5.07 9.66 10.74
C ASP A 30 4.42 10.94 10.18
N VAL A 31 4.53 12.05 10.90
CA VAL A 31 4.00 13.35 10.46
C VAL A 31 5.07 14.40 10.63
N THR A 32 5.21 15.29 9.65
CA THR A 32 6.11 16.45 9.72
C THR A 32 5.32 17.74 9.57
N SER A 33 5.73 18.78 10.28
CA SER A 33 5.19 20.14 10.14
C SER A 33 3.65 20.19 10.23
N ALA A 34 3.08 19.43 11.17
CA ALA A 34 1.63 19.30 11.34
C ALA A 34 0.93 20.66 11.46
N LEU A 35 -0.27 20.78 10.89
CA LEU A 35 -1.09 22.00 10.88
C LEU A 35 -0.43 23.20 10.20
N THR A 36 0.53 22.95 9.29
CA THR A 36 1.15 23.99 8.47
C THR A 36 0.97 23.72 6.98
N ALA A 37 1.31 24.71 6.15
CA ALA A 37 1.31 24.55 4.69
C ALA A 37 2.24 23.44 4.20
N SER A 38 3.36 23.19 4.90
CA SER A 38 4.34 22.15 4.59
C SER A 38 4.04 20.80 5.26
N ALA A 39 2.87 20.64 5.88
CA ALA A 39 2.49 19.40 6.53
C ALA A 39 2.50 18.21 5.55
N ALA A 40 3.08 17.09 5.98
CA ALA A 40 3.12 15.83 5.25
C ALA A 40 2.91 14.65 6.20
N VAL A 41 2.18 13.64 5.72
CA VAL A 41 1.99 12.35 6.39
C VAL A 41 2.74 11.27 5.63
N PHE A 42 3.53 10.49 6.34
CA PHE A 42 4.31 9.38 5.83
C PHE A 42 3.66 8.08 6.30
N ALA A 43 3.34 7.17 5.39
CA ALA A 43 2.91 5.81 5.69
C ALA A 43 3.96 4.84 5.17
N THR A 44 4.67 4.18 6.09
CA THR A 44 5.74 3.24 5.76
C THR A 44 5.26 1.81 5.95
N ILE A 45 5.33 1.00 4.89
CA ILE A 45 5.10 -0.44 4.92
C ILE A 45 6.30 -1.15 4.28
N GLY A 46 7.03 -1.87 5.13
CA GLY A 46 8.32 -2.43 4.76
C GLY A 46 9.26 -1.45 4.09
N ALA A 47 9.79 -1.82 2.91
CA ALA A 47 10.68 -0.98 2.12
C ALA A 47 9.98 0.17 1.36
N VAL A 48 8.67 0.39 1.53
CA VAL A 48 7.93 1.44 0.84
C VAL A 48 7.47 2.51 1.82
N ARG A 49 7.85 3.76 1.55
CA ARG A 49 7.35 4.96 2.25
C ARG A 49 6.48 5.78 1.32
N MET A 50 5.19 5.87 1.62
CA MET A 50 4.25 6.72 0.90
C MET A 50 4.13 8.07 1.59
N VAL A 51 4.19 9.15 0.83
CA VAL A 51 4.12 10.53 1.34
C VAL A 51 2.87 11.19 0.80
N PHE A 52 2.09 11.79 1.70
CA PHE A 52 0.84 12.45 1.38
C PHE A 52 0.81 13.86 1.94
N THR A 53 0.43 14.81 1.09
CA THR A 53 0.24 16.21 1.45
C THR A 53 -1.22 16.66 1.29
N ASP A 54 -2.09 15.78 0.78
CA ASP A 54 -3.52 16.03 0.63
C ASP A 54 -4.33 14.82 1.14
N PRO A 55 -5.25 15.00 2.11
CA PRO A 55 -6.09 13.91 2.62
C PRO A 55 -7.01 13.30 1.54
N ALA A 56 -7.39 14.06 0.51
CA ALA A 56 -8.20 13.55 -0.60
C ALA A 56 -7.45 12.50 -1.41
N VAL A 57 -6.13 12.65 -1.58
CA VAL A 57 -5.28 11.69 -2.29
C VAL A 57 -5.16 10.38 -1.52
N VAL A 58 -4.94 10.44 -0.20
CA VAL A 58 -4.93 9.25 0.67
C VAL A 58 -6.25 8.50 0.56
N ARG A 59 -7.37 9.22 0.65
CA ARG A 59 -8.72 8.65 0.55
C ARG A 59 -8.94 7.99 -0.81
N GLY A 60 -8.49 8.63 -1.89
CA GLY A 60 -8.59 8.07 -3.23
C GLY A 60 -7.78 6.79 -3.41
N LEU A 61 -6.56 6.72 -2.85
CA LEU A 61 -5.77 5.49 -2.85
C LEU A 61 -6.46 4.37 -2.05
N VAL A 62 -7.04 4.67 -0.89
CA VAL A 62 -7.84 3.69 -0.13
C VAL A 62 -9.03 3.19 -0.95
N ALA A 63 -9.71 4.07 -1.70
CA ALA A 63 -10.81 3.68 -2.58
C ALA A 63 -10.35 2.75 -3.70
N VAL A 64 -9.20 3.03 -4.34
CA VAL A 64 -8.56 2.15 -5.32
C VAL A 64 -8.32 0.76 -4.73
N LEU A 65 -7.75 0.69 -3.52
CA LEU A 65 -7.43 -0.58 -2.88
C LEU A 65 -8.66 -1.37 -2.40
N ARG A 66 -9.83 -0.74 -2.27
CA ARG A 66 -11.10 -1.42 -1.95
C ARG A 66 -11.77 -2.04 -3.17
N ARG A 67 -11.50 -1.55 -4.38
CA ARG A 67 -12.14 -2.03 -5.62
C ARG A 67 -12.08 -3.54 -5.84
N PRO A 68 -10.99 -4.28 -5.54
CA PRO A 68 -10.97 -5.73 -5.69
C PRO A 68 -12.10 -6.49 -4.96
N VAL A 69 -12.64 -5.92 -3.88
CA VAL A 69 -13.80 -6.48 -3.17
C VAL A 69 -15.09 -6.14 -3.90
N ALA A 70 -15.26 -4.87 -4.30
CA ALA A 70 -16.43 -4.41 -5.04
C ALA A 70 -16.59 -5.14 -6.39
N ASP A 71 -15.47 -5.41 -7.05
CA ASP A 71 -15.41 -6.08 -8.35
C ASP A 71 -15.47 -7.62 -8.22
N GLY A 72 -15.58 -8.17 -7.00
CA GLY A 72 -15.65 -9.61 -6.75
C GLY A 72 -14.35 -10.38 -7.01
N VAL A 73 -13.26 -9.70 -7.37
CA VAL A 73 -11.96 -10.31 -7.72
C VAL A 73 -11.33 -11.03 -6.53
N THR A 74 -11.58 -10.58 -5.30
CA THR A 74 -11.06 -11.22 -4.07
C THR A 74 -11.69 -12.58 -3.74
N THR A 75 -12.71 -13.04 -4.47
CA THR A 75 -13.33 -14.35 -4.26
C THR A 75 -12.35 -15.50 -4.50
N VAL A 76 -11.39 -15.33 -5.41
CA VAL A 76 -10.31 -16.30 -5.70
C VAL A 76 -9.29 -16.42 -4.57
N LEU A 77 -9.27 -15.46 -3.64
CA LEU A 77 -8.35 -15.46 -2.52
C LEU A 77 -8.88 -16.32 -1.36
N PRO A 78 -8.01 -17.08 -0.68
CA PRO A 78 -8.36 -17.71 0.59
C PRO A 78 -8.66 -16.64 1.66
N GLU A 79 -9.38 -17.04 2.71
CA GLU A 79 -9.62 -16.16 3.86
C GLU A 79 -8.32 -15.78 4.58
N GLN A 80 -7.42 -16.75 4.76
CA GLN A 80 -6.12 -16.57 5.37
C GLN A 80 -5.05 -17.34 4.61
N PHE A 81 -3.92 -16.69 4.39
CA PHE A 81 -2.76 -17.26 3.75
C PHE A 81 -1.63 -17.36 4.77
N LEU A 82 -1.08 -18.57 4.93
CA LEU A 82 -0.08 -18.87 5.95
C LEU A 82 1.33 -18.33 5.65
N LEU A 83 1.48 -17.44 4.67
CA LEU A 83 2.75 -16.73 4.44
C LEU A 83 2.74 -15.44 5.25
N ARG A 84 3.78 -15.26 6.07
CA ARG A 84 4.09 -14.00 6.73
C ARG A 84 5.27 -13.39 5.98
N PRO A 85 5.03 -12.46 5.02
CA PRO A 85 6.13 -11.77 4.39
C PRO A 85 6.89 -10.97 5.46
N ASP A 86 8.21 -11.14 5.53
CA ASP A 86 9.06 -10.30 6.36
C ASP A 86 8.93 -8.86 5.84
N ARG A 87 8.57 -7.94 6.74
CA ARG A 87 8.26 -6.56 6.34
C ARG A 87 9.45 -5.64 6.50
N PHE A 88 10.26 -5.81 7.52
CA PHE A 88 11.35 -4.87 7.84
C PHE A 88 12.65 -5.63 8.01
N THR A 89 13.29 -5.97 6.89
CA THR A 89 14.61 -6.60 6.89
C THR A 89 15.67 -5.51 6.97
N ALA A 90 16.62 -5.64 7.92
CA ALA A 90 17.70 -4.68 8.08
C ALA A 90 18.55 -4.63 6.79
N GLY A 91 18.77 -3.43 6.24
CA GLY A 91 19.59 -3.22 5.04
C GLY A 91 18.83 -3.03 3.72
N GLU A 92 17.50 -3.00 3.73
CA GLU A 92 16.71 -2.75 2.51
C GLU A 92 16.70 -1.28 2.08
N HIS A 93 16.77 -1.06 0.77
CA HIS A 93 16.57 0.26 0.16
C HIS A 93 15.11 0.70 0.31
N VAL A 94 14.88 1.85 0.94
CA VAL A 94 13.53 2.42 1.06
C VAL A 94 13.16 3.17 -0.22
N VAL A 95 12.08 2.74 -0.87
CA VAL A 95 11.45 3.45 -1.99
C VAL A 95 10.45 4.46 -1.42
N THR A 96 10.71 5.74 -1.65
CA THR A 96 9.80 6.82 -1.24
C THR A 96 8.93 7.24 -2.42
N VAL A 97 7.60 7.17 -2.25
CA VAL A 97 6.62 7.54 -3.27
C VAL A 97 5.81 8.73 -2.78
N HIS A 98 5.93 9.85 -3.48
CA HIS A 98 5.12 11.04 -3.23
C HIS A 98 3.82 10.98 -4.03
N TRP A 99 2.69 11.06 -3.34
CA TRP A 99 1.37 11.04 -3.95
C TRP A 99 0.79 12.46 -4.01
N SER A 100 0.85 13.07 -5.19
CA SER A 100 0.22 14.37 -5.47
C SER A 100 -1.19 14.24 -6.02
N THR A 101 -1.50 13.12 -6.66
CA THR A 101 -2.82 12.82 -7.25
C THR A 101 -3.19 11.37 -6.97
N VAL A 102 -4.49 11.07 -7.09
CA VAL A 102 -4.97 9.67 -7.03
C VAL A 102 -4.48 8.97 -8.32
N PRO A 103 -3.69 7.90 -8.22
CA PRO A 103 -3.13 7.26 -9.41
C PRO A 103 -4.22 6.53 -10.21
N PRO A 104 -4.05 6.41 -11.54
CA PRO A 104 -4.77 5.40 -12.29
C PRO A 104 -4.42 4.02 -11.72
N SER A 105 -5.40 3.12 -11.72
CA SER A 105 -5.27 1.80 -11.11
C SER A 105 -5.72 0.69 -12.04
N LYS A 106 -5.03 -0.45 -11.97
CA LYS A 106 -5.41 -1.68 -12.66
C LYS A 106 -5.44 -2.83 -11.66
N ILE A 107 -6.46 -3.68 -11.76
CA ILE A 107 -6.63 -4.85 -10.90
C ILE A 107 -6.45 -6.09 -11.76
N THR A 108 -5.55 -6.96 -11.34
CA THR A 108 -5.19 -8.17 -12.09
C THR A 108 -5.21 -9.37 -11.14
N PRO A 109 -6.17 -10.31 -11.26
CA PRO A 109 -6.06 -11.59 -10.57
C PRO A 109 -4.89 -12.39 -11.14
N GLY A 110 -4.16 -13.09 -10.28
CA GLY A 110 -3.02 -13.92 -10.66
C GLY A 110 -3.00 -15.24 -9.90
N GLY A 111 -2.19 -16.17 -10.41
CA GLY A 111 -1.95 -17.43 -9.74
C GLY A 111 -0.77 -18.17 -10.34
N ALA A 112 -0.12 -18.99 -9.51
CA ALA A 112 0.96 -19.88 -9.93
C ALA A 112 0.97 -21.14 -9.07
N PHE A 113 1.46 -22.24 -9.65
CA PHE A 113 1.74 -23.45 -8.90
C PHE A 113 3.05 -23.27 -8.13
N ASP A 114 3.00 -23.48 -6.81
CA ASP A 114 4.17 -23.54 -5.95
C ASP A 114 4.62 -25.01 -5.83
N PRO A 115 5.73 -25.41 -6.49
CA PRO A 115 6.20 -26.78 -6.49
C PRO A 115 6.70 -27.24 -5.11
N GLN A 116 7.18 -26.33 -4.26
CA GLN A 116 7.66 -26.69 -2.92
C GLN A 116 6.50 -27.04 -2.00
N ARG A 117 5.41 -26.28 -2.09
CA ARG A 117 4.21 -26.51 -1.28
C ARG A 117 3.17 -27.41 -1.96
N ARG A 118 3.44 -27.83 -3.20
CA ARG A 118 2.56 -28.65 -4.06
C ARG A 118 1.13 -28.10 -4.12
N ARG A 119 0.99 -26.78 -4.28
CA ARG A 119 -0.33 -26.11 -4.28
C ARG A 119 -0.34 -24.92 -5.23
N HIS A 120 -1.52 -24.61 -5.74
CA HIS A 120 -1.74 -23.33 -6.42
C HIS A 120 -1.85 -22.19 -5.39
N ILE A 121 -1.09 -21.14 -5.62
CA ILE A 121 -1.19 -19.87 -4.90
C ILE A 121 -1.93 -18.90 -5.80
N HIS A 122 -2.96 -18.25 -5.26
CA HIS A 122 -3.69 -17.18 -5.92
C HIS A 122 -3.34 -15.85 -5.26
N TRP A 123 -3.35 -14.78 -6.06
CA TRP A 123 -3.19 -13.43 -5.57
C TRP A 123 -4.02 -12.45 -6.40
N VAL A 124 -4.17 -11.24 -5.89
CA VAL A 124 -4.73 -10.11 -6.64
C VAL A 124 -3.72 -8.97 -6.60
N ASP A 125 -3.29 -8.53 -7.77
CA ASP A 125 -2.43 -7.35 -7.93
C ASP A 125 -3.30 -6.11 -8.14
N VAL A 126 -3.06 -5.08 -7.34
CA VAL A 126 -3.57 -3.73 -7.58
C VAL A 126 -2.39 -2.85 -7.95
N GLU A 127 -2.25 -2.57 -9.24
CA GLU A 127 -1.29 -1.59 -9.75
C GLU A 127 -1.82 -0.19 -9.49
N ALA A 128 -1.02 0.65 -8.85
CA ALA A 128 -1.32 2.05 -8.59
C ALA A 128 -0.02 2.85 -8.68
N GLY A 129 0.11 3.67 -9.73
CA GLY A 129 1.33 4.44 -9.99
C GLY A 129 2.59 3.55 -10.05
N PRO A 130 3.64 3.82 -9.23
CA PRO A 130 4.87 3.02 -9.20
C PRO A 130 4.77 1.78 -8.30
N LEU A 131 3.65 1.57 -7.61
CA LEU A 131 3.46 0.47 -6.67
C LEU A 131 2.53 -0.61 -7.23
N VAL A 132 2.82 -1.86 -6.87
CA VAL A 132 1.88 -2.97 -7.01
C VAL A 132 1.58 -3.51 -5.62
N PHE A 133 0.31 -3.50 -5.23
CA PHE A 133 -0.13 -4.10 -3.98
C PHE A 133 -0.63 -5.51 -4.28
N ARG A 134 0.16 -6.53 -3.88
CA ARG A 134 -0.16 -7.94 -4.12
C ARG A 134 -0.81 -8.54 -2.89
N PHE A 135 -2.10 -8.86 -2.98
CA PHE A 135 -2.88 -9.46 -1.91
C PHE A 135 -2.96 -10.98 -2.09
N PHE A 136 -2.56 -11.74 -1.08
CA PHE A 136 -2.63 -13.21 -1.10
C PHE A 136 -3.82 -13.79 -0.33
N ASP A 137 -4.47 -13.00 0.53
CA ASP A 137 -5.66 -13.39 1.28
C ASP A 137 -6.62 -12.21 1.53
N ARG A 138 -7.87 -12.55 1.87
CA ARG A 138 -8.89 -11.56 2.23
C ARG A 138 -8.62 -10.92 3.58
N ALA A 139 -7.99 -11.62 4.52
CA ALA A 139 -7.59 -11.07 5.81
C ALA A 139 -6.56 -9.94 5.67
N GLY A 140 -5.51 -10.15 4.87
CA GLY A 140 -4.47 -9.16 4.59
C GLY A 140 -4.98 -7.99 3.78
N HIS A 141 -5.86 -8.24 2.80
CA HIS A 141 -6.56 -7.16 2.10
C HIS A 141 -7.33 -6.25 3.07
N ARG A 142 -8.21 -6.83 3.89
CA ARG A 142 -9.02 -6.08 4.87
C ARG A 142 -8.14 -5.32 5.86
N ALA A 143 -7.14 -5.98 6.42
CA ALA A 143 -6.24 -5.39 7.40
C ALA A 143 -5.43 -4.23 6.78
N PHE A 144 -4.88 -4.41 5.58
CA PHE A 144 -4.08 -3.37 4.92
C PHE A 144 -4.92 -2.14 4.54
N VAL A 145 -6.12 -2.36 4.01
CA VAL A 145 -7.06 -1.28 3.71
C VAL A 145 -7.47 -0.54 5.00
N ALA A 146 -7.64 -1.25 6.12
CA ALA A 146 -7.93 -0.63 7.41
C ALA A 146 -6.76 0.22 7.92
N GLU A 147 -5.51 -0.27 7.80
CA GLU A 147 -4.31 0.50 8.13
C GLU A 147 -4.24 1.81 7.34
N LEU A 148 -4.42 1.76 6.02
CA LEU A 148 -4.41 2.98 5.20
C LEU A 148 -5.62 3.89 5.46
N ALA A 149 -6.76 3.33 5.85
CA ALA A 149 -7.88 4.14 6.30
C ALA A 149 -7.54 4.91 7.60
N ARG A 150 -6.68 4.38 8.48
CA ARG A 150 -6.17 5.15 9.62
C ARG A 150 -5.27 6.30 9.16
N THR A 151 -4.46 6.10 8.12
CA THR A 151 -3.68 7.19 7.50
C THR A 151 -4.58 8.33 7.03
N VAL A 152 -5.78 8.04 6.50
CA VAL A 152 -6.76 9.08 6.12
C VAL A 152 -7.19 9.91 7.34
N GLN A 153 -7.44 9.27 8.49
CA GLN A 153 -7.84 9.99 9.70
C GLN A 153 -6.71 10.89 10.22
N VAL A 154 -5.48 10.38 10.25
CA VAL A 154 -4.31 11.18 10.62
C VAL A 154 -4.15 12.35 9.66
N ALA A 155 -4.19 12.10 8.34
CA ALA A 155 -4.09 13.13 7.31
C ALA A 155 -5.14 14.23 7.46
N ARG A 156 -6.39 13.88 7.76
CA ARG A 156 -7.46 14.87 8.02
C ARG A 156 -7.21 15.73 9.25
N SER A 157 -6.53 15.18 10.26
CA SER A 157 -6.25 15.90 11.51
C SER A 157 -5.03 16.82 11.42
N VAL A 158 -4.08 16.55 10.53
CA VAL A 158 -2.78 17.25 10.51
C VAL A 158 -2.49 18.03 9.23
N LEU A 159 -3.19 17.74 8.13
CA LEU A 159 -3.02 18.46 6.87
C LEU A 159 -4.06 19.58 6.78
N LEU A 160 -3.60 20.79 6.46
CA LEU A 160 -4.50 21.89 6.15
C LEU A 160 -5.33 21.59 4.89
N PRO A 161 -6.60 22.03 4.83
CA PRO A 161 -7.39 22.04 3.59
C PRO A 161 -6.66 22.77 2.46
N ALA A 162 -6.93 22.38 1.21
CA ALA A 162 -6.23 22.95 0.05
C ALA A 162 -6.34 24.49 -0.05
N GLY A 163 -7.49 25.06 0.35
CA GLY A 163 -7.68 26.52 0.39
C GLY A 163 -6.77 27.23 1.39
N ASP A 164 -6.61 26.68 2.59
CA ASP A 164 -5.76 27.25 3.65
C ASP A 164 -4.27 27.12 3.32
N LYS A 165 -3.89 26.05 2.59
CA LYS A 165 -2.53 25.91 2.07
C LYS A 165 -2.19 26.97 1.03
N ALA A 166 -3.10 27.28 0.11
CA ALA A 166 -2.90 28.30 -0.90
C ALA A 166 -2.73 29.69 -0.28
N LEU A 167 -3.60 30.04 0.68
CA LEU A 167 -3.50 31.30 1.44
C LEU A 167 -2.20 31.43 2.22
N ALA A 168 -1.73 30.35 2.86
CA ALA A 168 -0.47 30.35 3.61
C ALA A 168 0.78 30.43 2.72
N LEU A 169 0.68 30.03 1.44
CA LEU A 169 1.77 30.13 0.46
C LEU A 169 1.80 31.52 -0.22
N ASP A 170 0.64 32.11 -0.50
CA ASP A 170 0.54 33.43 -1.12
C ASP A 170 0.82 34.59 -0.14
N GLY A 171 0.47 34.43 1.15
CA GLY A 171 0.77 35.42 2.20
C GLY A 171 2.24 35.53 2.62
N ARG A 172 3.15 34.79 1.97
CA ARG A 172 4.61 34.83 2.21
C ARG A 172 5.41 35.47 1.06
N ARG A 173 4.74 36.09 0.08
CA ARG A 173 5.40 36.88 -0.98
C ARG A 173 5.47 38.36 -0.66
#